data_AF-A0A3N6FWR9-F1
#
_entry.id   AF-A0A3N6FWR9-F1
#
_cell.length_a   1.000
_cell.length_b   1.000
_cell.length_c   1.000
_cell.angle_alpha   90.00
_cell.angle_beta   90.00
_cell.angle_gamma   90.00
#
_symmetry.space_group_name_H-M   'P 1'
#
loop_
_entity.id
_entity.type
_entity.pdbx_description
1 polymer ?
#
loop_
_entity_poly.entity_id
_entity_poly.type
_entity_poly.pdbx_seq_one_letter_code
_entity_poly.pdbx_strand_id
1 'polypeptide(L)'
;MNDVRELLGRAAEDAGQPEISTRAVYAGAARVRMRRRVTVSVAAAALVAGGAVAVPNLAPKGDTQETAVAAPVELVGNGGRAKQLAKVLPKDVGEIDQVSLSVIRDGDTSERELPHLEGPLDGHFSVRKDGGVGYLVIGYMDTGNPGSAGPADNPCEPAQGQPDLADCVNEQLPGGRVLTTWSDPMDYGVTPQWGKELTGRVTFEDGGVLSVRDSTGFKGERAQGPLMKTPPLTRAQLRELLLSPELLPKK
;
A
#
# COMPACT_ATOMS: atom_id res chain seq x y z
N MET A 1 22.40 -56.87 13.58
CA MET A 1 22.15 -55.43 13.77
C MET A 1 21.88 -54.77 12.41
N ASN A 2 20.72 -55.03 11.81
CA ASN A 2 20.29 -54.36 10.57
C ASN A 2 18.76 -54.29 10.41
N ASP A 3 17.97 -54.47 11.47
CA ASP A 3 16.51 -54.59 11.33
C ASP A 3 15.76 -53.25 11.16
N VAL A 4 16.28 -52.14 11.69
CA VAL A 4 15.55 -50.87 11.67
C VAL A 4 15.61 -50.18 10.30
N ARG A 5 16.73 -50.31 9.58
CA ARG A 5 16.87 -49.74 8.22
C ARG A 5 16.08 -50.52 7.18
N GLU A 6 15.97 -51.84 7.35
CA GLU A 6 15.19 -52.68 6.43
C GLU A 6 13.68 -52.47 6.61
N LEU A 7 13.22 -52.28 7.85
CA LEU A 7 11.82 -51.94 8.14
C LEU A 7 11.43 -50.54 7.64
N LEU A 8 12.32 -49.55 7.75
CA LEU A 8 12.08 -48.22 7.17
C LEU A 8 12.13 -48.21 5.64
N GLY A 9 12.97 -49.06 5.04
CA GLY A 9 13.04 -49.24 3.58
C GLY A 9 11.74 -49.79 3.00
N ARG A 10 11.14 -50.81 3.65
CA ARG A 10 9.85 -51.37 3.20
C ARG A 10 8.66 -50.44 3.39
N ALA A 11 8.66 -49.60 4.43
CA ALA A 11 7.60 -48.60 4.62
C ALA A 11 7.64 -47.48 3.57
N ALA A 12 8.80 -47.23 2.95
CA ALA A 12 8.95 -46.23 1.89
C ALA A 12 8.56 -46.77 0.50
N GLU A 13 8.63 -48.09 0.27
CA GLU A 13 8.24 -48.71 -1.01
C GLU A 13 6.72 -48.94 -1.13
N ASP A 14 6.00 -49.15 -0.02
CA ASP A 14 4.53 -49.25 0.00
C ASP A 14 3.81 -47.88 0.04
N ALA A 15 4.56 -46.80 0.31
CA ALA A 15 4.05 -45.44 0.23
C ALA A 15 4.19 -44.93 -1.23
N GLY A 16 3.29 -45.40 -2.10
CA GLY A 16 3.21 -44.98 -3.49
C GLY A 16 3.31 -43.46 -3.67
N GLN A 17 3.96 -43.02 -4.75
CA GLN A 17 4.14 -41.60 -5.03
C GLN A 17 2.79 -40.88 -5.11
N PRO A 18 2.58 -39.78 -4.38
CA PRO A 18 1.37 -39.01 -4.51
C PRO A 18 1.39 -38.25 -5.84
N GLU A 19 0.62 -38.70 -6.84
CA GLU A 19 0.16 -37.86 -7.94
C GLU A 19 -0.85 -36.84 -7.40
N ILE A 20 -0.36 -35.81 -6.72
CA ILE A 20 -1.16 -34.67 -6.29
C ILE A 20 -0.72 -33.48 -7.11
N SER A 21 -1.46 -33.20 -8.17
CA SER A 21 -1.35 -31.91 -8.85
C SER A 21 -1.76 -30.80 -7.88
N THR A 22 -0.87 -29.82 -7.69
CA THR A 22 -1.02 -28.67 -6.78
C THR A 22 -2.23 -27.79 -7.10
N ARG A 23 -2.93 -28.02 -8.21
CA ARG A 23 -4.16 -27.33 -8.62
C ARG A 23 -5.44 -27.87 -7.99
N ALA A 24 -5.45 -29.09 -7.45
CA ALA A 24 -6.68 -29.69 -6.89
C ALA A 24 -6.91 -29.38 -5.41
N VAL A 25 -5.84 -29.06 -4.64
CA VAL A 25 -5.94 -28.78 -3.19
C VAL A 25 -6.52 -27.39 -2.88
N TYR A 26 -6.48 -26.45 -3.83
CA TYR A 26 -7.09 -25.12 -3.67
C TYR A 26 -8.55 -25.01 -4.14
N ALA A 27 -9.15 -26.07 -4.70
CA ALA A 27 -10.56 -26.06 -5.13
C ALA A 27 -11.54 -26.62 -4.06
N GLY A 28 -11.04 -27.27 -3.01
CA GLY A 28 -11.86 -27.91 -1.98
C GLY A 28 -12.27 -27.02 -0.79
N ALA A 29 -11.54 -25.93 -0.53
CA ALA A 29 -11.76 -25.11 0.67
C ALA A 29 -12.84 -24.02 0.51
N ALA A 30 -13.26 -23.69 -0.72
CA ALA A 30 -14.28 -22.67 -0.98
C ALA A 30 -15.73 -23.16 -0.74
N ARG A 31 -16.00 -24.46 -0.81
CA ARG A 31 -17.36 -25.01 -0.66
C ARG A 31 -17.83 -25.17 0.79
N VAL A 32 -16.92 -25.25 1.76
CA VAL A 32 -17.30 -25.43 3.18
C VAL A 32 -17.69 -24.09 3.83
N ARG A 33 -17.13 -22.95 3.35
CA ARG A 33 -17.48 -21.60 3.87
C ARG A 33 -18.86 -21.11 3.39
N MET A 34 -19.31 -21.47 2.19
CA MET A 34 -20.65 -21.07 1.72
C MET A 34 -21.79 -21.80 2.43
N ARG A 35 -21.59 -23.02 2.94
CA ARG A 35 -22.63 -23.74 3.71
C ARG A 35 -22.86 -23.19 5.11
N ARG A 36 -21.94 -22.40 5.67
CA ARG A 36 -22.09 -21.77 7.00
C ARG A 36 -22.79 -20.40 6.98
N ARG A 37 -23.07 -19.80 5.81
CA ARG A 37 -23.72 -18.49 5.70
C ARG A 37 -25.19 -18.53 5.24
N VAL A 38 -25.83 -19.70 5.20
CA VAL A 38 -27.26 -19.84 4.84
C VAL A 38 -28.12 -20.38 5.99
N THR A 39 -27.58 -20.57 7.19
CA THR A 39 -28.37 -21.03 8.36
C THR A 39 -28.11 -20.17 9.59
N VAL A 40 -28.43 -18.87 9.50
CA VAL A 40 -28.80 -18.08 10.69
C VAL A 40 -30.03 -17.24 10.33
N SER A 41 -31.17 -17.92 10.29
CA SER A 41 -32.49 -17.33 10.50
C SER A 41 -33.36 -18.46 11.01
N VAL A 42 -33.98 -18.23 12.17
CA VAL A 42 -35.13 -18.93 12.78
C VAL A 42 -34.87 -19.37 14.23
N ALA A 43 -35.77 -18.86 15.07
CA ALA A 43 -36.24 -19.34 16.37
C ALA A 43 -35.40 -19.07 17.62
N ALA A 44 -35.83 -18.05 18.35
CA ALA A 44 -35.83 -18.06 19.81
C ALA A 44 -36.89 -19.05 20.33
N ALA A 45 -36.47 -20.06 21.11
CA ALA A 45 -37.26 -20.70 22.16
C ALA A 45 -36.42 -21.72 22.96
N ALA A 46 -36.34 -21.48 24.28
CA ALA A 46 -36.47 -22.44 25.38
C ALA A 46 -35.49 -23.63 25.57
N LEU A 47 -34.89 -23.61 26.78
CA LEU A 47 -34.81 -24.69 27.80
C LEU A 47 -33.71 -25.80 27.75
N VAL A 48 -32.96 -25.79 28.87
CA VAL A 48 -32.56 -26.93 29.77
C VAL A 48 -31.28 -27.73 29.48
N ALA A 49 -30.35 -27.53 30.43
CA ALA A 49 -29.47 -28.46 31.14
C ALA A 49 -28.60 -29.52 30.42
N GLY A 50 -27.33 -29.55 30.84
CA GLY A 50 -26.61 -30.80 31.10
C GLY A 50 -25.30 -30.97 30.36
N GLY A 51 -24.22 -31.21 31.11
CA GLY A 51 -23.11 -32.06 30.66
C GLY A 51 -21.79 -31.34 30.41
N ALA A 52 -20.95 -31.28 31.45
CA ALA A 52 -19.53 -31.04 31.33
C ALA A 52 -18.82 -32.15 30.52
N VAL A 53 -17.93 -31.77 29.60
CA VAL A 53 -16.76 -32.58 29.22
C VAL A 53 -15.59 -31.63 29.00
N ALA A 54 -14.56 -31.79 29.84
CA ALA A 54 -13.26 -31.13 29.70
C ALA A 54 -12.48 -31.76 28.54
N VAL A 55 -11.78 -30.93 27.76
CA VAL A 55 -10.71 -31.38 26.85
C VAL A 55 -9.48 -30.49 27.08
N PRO A 56 -8.29 -31.06 27.29
CA PRO A 56 -7.12 -30.34 27.77
C PRO A 56 -6.40 -29.53 26.68
N ASN A 57 -5.74 -28.47 27.15
CA ASN A 57 -4.77 -27.65 26.43
C ASN A 57 -3.69 -28.50 25.74
N LEU A 58 -3.54 -28.31 24.43
CA LEU A 58 -2.31 -28.60 23.70
C LEU A 58 -1.90 -27.33 22.96
N ALA A 59 -1.00 -26.57 23.59
CA ALA A 59 -0.25 -25.51 22.93
C ALA A 59 0.97 -26.13 22.24
N PRO A 60 1.18 -25.92 20.93
CA PRO A 60 2.49 -26.10 20.33
C PRO A 60 3.24 -24.77 20.38
N LYS A 61 4.31 -24.75 21.19
CA LYS A 61 5.46 -23.84 21.01
C LYS A 61 6.08 -24.18 19.65
N GLY A 62 6.00 -23.27 18.69
CA GLY A 62 6.66 -23.37 17.41
C GLY A 62 6.99 -21.98 16.91
N ASP A 63 8.29 -21.67 16.85
CA ASP A 63 8.82 -20.46 16.24
C ASP A 63 8.31 -20.36 14.81
N THR A 64 7.33 -19.49 14.61
CA THR A 64 6.76 -19.24 13.30
C THR A 64 7.65 -18.21 12.63
N GLN A 65 8.54 -18.67 11.75
CA GLN A 65 9.11 -17.82 10.71
C GLN A 65 7.95 -17.26 9.89
N GLU A 66 7.53 -16.03 10.19
CA GLU A 66 6.56 -15.28 9.39
C GLU A 66 7.12 -15.07 7.99
N THR A 67 6.89 -16.05 7.13
CA THR A 67 6.98 -15.85 5.68
C THR A 67 5.67 -15.19 5.28
N ALA A 68 5.60 -13.87 5.47
CA ALA A 68 4.50 -13.05 5.01
C ALA A 68 4.55 -12.97 3.47
N VAL A 69 3.99 -13.96 2.79
CA VAL A 69 3.63 -13.83 1.39
C VAL A 69 2.34 -13.02 1.38
N ALA A 70 2.47 -11.70 1.17
CA ALA A 70 1.32 -10.83 1.02
C ALA A 70 0.42 -11.39 -0.10
N ALA A 71 -0.82 -11.75 0.25
CA ALA A 71 -1.83 -12.05 -0.75
C ALA A 71 -2.06 -10.80 -1.61
N PRO A 72 -2.30 -10.93 -2.93
CA PRO A 72 -2.69 -9.79 -3.75
C PRO A 72 -4.00 -9.23 -3.17
N VAL A 73 -3.91 -8.09 -2.50
CA VAL A 73 -5.10 -7.29 -2.19
C VAL A 73 -5.64 -6.84 -3.54
N GLU A 74 -6.92 -7.09 -3.82
CA GLU A 74 -7.57 -6.63 -5.04
C GLU A 74 -7.27 -5.14 -5.23
N LEU A 75 -6.49 -4.88 -6.29
CA LEU A 75 -6.10 -3.58 -6.78
C LEU A 75 -7.39 -2.83 -7.12
N VAL A 76 -7.74 -1.82 -6.34
CA VAL A 76 -8.80 -0.88 -6.71
C VAL A 76 -8.33 -0.17 -7.98
N GLY A 77 -8.78 -0.68 -9.11
CA GLY A 77 -8.48 -0.18 -10.44
C GLY A 77 -7.18 -0.72 -11.02
N ASN A 78 -7.30 -1.70 -11.91
CA ASN A 78 -6.36 -1.85 -13.03
C ASN A 78 -6.58 -0.70 -14.03
N GLY A 79 -6.67 0.52 -13.51
CA GLY A 79 -7.02 1.74 -14.20
C GLY A 79 -5.88 2.11 -15.14
N GLY A 80 -6.21 2.64 -16.31
CA GLY A 80 -5.21 3.09 -17.28
C GLY A 80 -4.18 4.06 -16.71
N ARG A 81 -4.44 4.67 -15.53
CA ARG A 81 -3.55 5.62 -14.85
C ARG A 81 -2.19 5.03 -14.49
N ALA A 82 -2.12 3.82 -13.90
CA ALA A 82 -0.80 3.22 -13.60
C ALA A 82 0.04 3.03 -14.88
N LYS A 83 -0.60 2.58 -15.96
CA LYS A 83 0.04 2.45 -17.29
C LYS A 83 0.41 3.79 -17.90
N GLN A 84 -0.34 4.85 -17.62
CA GLN A 84 -0.04 6.20 -18.09
C GLN A 84 1.12 6.81 -17.28
N LEU A 85 1.10 6.67 -15.95
CA LEU A 85 2.18 7.10 -15.07
C LEU A 85 3.50 6.41 -15.45
N ALA A 86 3.48 5.10 -15.72
CA ALA A 86 4.65 4.36 -16.18
C ALA A 86 5.27 4.89 -17.49
N LYS A 87 4.52 5.65 -18.32
CA LYS A 87 5.05 6.29 -19.53
C LYS A 87 5.75 7.62 -19.24
N VAL A 88 5.39 8.26 -18.14
CA VAL A 88 5.95 9.55 -17.70
C VAL A 88 7.16 9.34 -16.79
N LEU A 89 7.16 8.27 -16.00
CA LEU A 89 8.27 7.95 -15.11
C LEU A 89 9.49 7.38 -15.85
N PRO A 90 10.69 7.55 -15.27
CA PRO A 90 11.89 6.85 -15.71
C PRO A 90 11.69 5.33 -15.74
N LYS A 91 12.34 4.67 -16.70
CA LYS A 91 12.16 3.22 -16.94
C LYS A 91 12.63 2.34 -15.78
N ASP A 92 13.47 2.86 -14.91
CA ASP A 92 14.10 2.12 -13.81
C ASP A 92 13.39 2.30 -12.46
N VAL A 93 12.25 2.99 -12.39
CA VAL A 93 11.52 3.23 -11.14
C VAL A 93 10.98 1.93 -10.51
N GLY A 94 10.64 0.94 -11.33
CA GLY A 94 10.12 -0.37 -10.88
C GLY A 94 8.73 -0.67 -11.46
N GLU A 95 8.10 -1.72 -10.94
CA GLU A 95 6.72 -2.08 -11.29
C GLU A 95 5.74 -1.15 -10.57
N ILE A 96 4.76 -0.62 -11.30
CA ILE A 96 3.83 0.39 -10.79
C ILE A 96 2.40 -0.16 -10.87
N ASP A 97 1.74 -0.20 -9.72
CA ASP A 97 0.34 -0.57 -9.61
C ASP A 97 -0.46 0.55 -8.94
N GLN A 98 -1.65 0.84 -9.47
CA GLN A 98 -2.59 1.73 -8.80
C GLN A 98 -3.19 1.02 -7.59
N VAL A 99 -3.20 1.70 -6.45
CA VAL A 99 -3.65 1.16 -5.17
C VAL A 99 -4.55 2.15 -4.45
N SER A 100 -5.12 1.71 -3.32
CA SER A 100 -5.74 2.61 -2.35
C SER A 100 -4.99 2.51 -1.02
N LEU A 101 -4.29 3.57 -0.63
CA LEU A 101 -3.62 3.64 0.66
C LEU A 101 -4.59 3.57 1.85
N SER A 102 -5.85 3.99 1.72
CA SER A 102 -6.83 3.80 2.81
C SER A 102 -7.20 2.32 2.99
N VAL A 103 -7.34 1.58 1.89
CA VAL A 103 -7.55 0.12 1.94
C VAL A 103 -6.30 -0.57 2.51
N ILE A 104 -5.12 -0.23 2.00
CA ILE A 104 -3.86 -0.87 2.42
C ILE A 104 -3.53 -0.55 3.88
N ARG A 105 -3.63 0.72 4.29
CA ARG A 105 -3.25 1.16 5.64
C ARG A 105 -4.32 0.80 6.67
N ASP A 106 -5.57 1.17 6.39
CA ASP A 106 -6.65 1.17 7.38
C ASP A 106 -7.58 -0.03 7.23
N GLY A 107 -7.47 -0.79 6.13
CA GLY A 107 -8.49 -1.79 5.78
C GLY A 107 -9.83 -1.16 5.40
N ASP A 108 -9.85 0.14 5.09
CA ASP A 108 -11.07 0.87 4.77
C ASP A 108 -11.49 0.53 3.33
N THR A 109 -12.42 -0.41 3.21
CA THR A 109 -13.05 -0.80 1.95
C THR A 109 -14.34 -0.02 1.68
N SER A 110 -14.66 1.00 2.47
CA SER A 110 -15.74 1.90 2.06
C SER A 110 -15.35 2.47 0.70
N GLU A 111 -16.28 2.52 -0.25
CA GLU A 111 -16.11 3.24 -1.52
C GLU A 111 -16.06 4.75 -1.27
N ARG A 112 -15.24 5.20 -0.31
CA ARG A 112 -14.78 6.58 -0.25
C ARG A 112 -13.99 6.79 -1.52
N GLU A 113 -14.66 7.40 -2.48
CA GLU A 113 -14.06 7.91 -3.69
C GLU A 113 -12.74 8.58 -3.31
N LEU A 114 -11.66 8.20 -3.99
CA LEU A 114 -10.40 8.93 -3.88
C LEU A 114 -10.76 10.42 -4.01
N PRO A 115 -10.40 11.26 -3.01
CA PRO A 115 -10.85 12.65 -2.97
C PRO A 115 -10.54 13.30 -4.32
N HIS A 116 -11.59 13.84 -4.94
CA HIS A 116 -11.62 14.63 -6.18
C HIS A 116 -10.36 14.49 -7.05
N LEU A 117 -10.33 13.48 -7.92
CA LEU A 117 -9.27 13.29 -8.91
C LEU A 117 -9.43 14.35 -10.03
N GLU A 118 -8.87 15.55 -9.83
CA GLU A 118 -8.90 16.62 -10.82
C GLU A 118 -7.85 16.40 -11.92
N GLY A 119 -6.66 15.95 -11.51
CA GLY A 119 -5.55 15.61 -12.41
C GLY A 119 -5.74 14.26 -13.12
N PRO A 120 -5.25 14.10 -14.37
CA PRO A 120 -5.34 12.84 -15.10
C PRO A 120 -4.68 11.66 -14.38
N LEU A 121 -3.59 11.93 -13.65
CA LEU A 121 -2.77 10.96 -12.92
C LEU A 121 -2.96 11.02 -11.40
N ASP A 122 -3.97 11.73 -10.92
CA ASP A 122 -4.26 11.78 -9.49
C ASP A 122 -4.58 10.38 -8.96
N GLY A 123 -4.03 10.07 -7.78
CA GLY A 123 -4.24 8.80 -7.10
C GLY A 123 -3.04 8.32 -6.31
N HIS A 124 -3.16 7.08 -5.83
CA HIS A 124 -2.12 6.39 -5.09
C HIS A 124 -1.56 5.24 -5.93
N PHE A 125 -0.24 5.10 -5.93
CA PHE A 125 0.47 4.08 -6.68
C PHE A 125 1.48 3.41 -5.76
N SER A 126 1.57 2.09 -5.85
CA SER A 126 2.67 1.33 -5.26
C SER A 126 3.77 1.14 -6.30
N VAL A 127 5.01 1.20 -5.85
CA VAL A 127 6.20 0.96 -6.67
C VAL A 127 6.97 -0.21 -6.06
N ARG A 128 7.23 -1.25 -6.86
CA ARG A 128 8.00 -2.43 -6.43
C ARG A 128 9.34 -2.47 -7.16
N LYS A 129 10.43 -2.46 -6.39
CA LYS A 129 11.79 -2.55 -6.91
C LYS A 129 12.72 -3.16 -5.86
N ASP A 130 13.61 -4.04 -6.30
CA ASP A 130 14.66 -4.66 -5.47
C ASP A 130 14.14 -5.30 -4.16
N GLY A 131 12.92 -5.84 -4.19
CA GLY A 131 12.26 -6.48 -3.04
C GLY A 131 11.62 -5.51 -2.03
N GLY A 132 11.70 -4.20 -2.25
CA GLY A 132 11.00 -3.19 -1.47
C GLY A 132 9.72 -2.69 -2.14
N VAL A 133 8.84 -2.08 -1.33
CA VAL A 133 7.60 -1.45 -1.79
C VAL A 133 7.53 -0.02 -1.29
N GLY A 134 7.59 0.93 -2.23
CA GLY A 134 7.36 2.35 -2.01
C GLY A 134 5.99 2.78 -2.53
N TYR A 135 5.65 4.05 -2.32
CA TYR A 135 4.39 4.62 -2.79
C TYR A 135 4.58 6.01 -3.39
N LEU A 136 3.85 6.28 -4.47
CA LEU A 136 3.64 7.61 -5.02
C LEU A 136 2.20 8.04 -4.75
N VAL A 137 2.04 9.23 -4.20
CA VAL A 137 0.74 9.90 -4.05
C VAL A 137 0.78 11.16 -4.90
N ILE A 138 -0.09 11.24 -5.90
CA ILE A 138 -0.17 12.36 -6.83
C ILE A 138 -1.54 13.01 -6.66
N GLY A 139 -1.58 14.33 -6.55
CA GLY A 139 -2.83 15.07 -6.47
C GLY A 139 -2.68 16.50 -6.97
N TYR A 140 -3.62 16.91 -7.83
CA TYR A 140 -3.86 18.30 -8.18
C TYR A 140 -5.08 18.82 -7.41
N MET A 141 -4.99 20.05 -6.92
CA MET A 141 -6.11 20.75 -6.27
C MET A 141 -6.23 22.16 -6.85
N ASP A 142 -7.40 22.52 -7.35
CA ASP A 142 -7.77 23.90 -7.65
C ASP A 142 -8.20 24.63 -6.36
N THR A 143 -7.43 25.62 -5.91
CA THR A 143 -7.79 26.45 -4.73
C THR A 143 -8.61 27.68 -5.11
N GLY A 144 -9.01 27.83 -6.37
CA GLY A 144 -9.86 28.92 -6.87
C GLY A 144 -11.25 29.01 -6.21
N ASN A 145 -11.62 28.08 -5.33
CA ASN A 145 -12.76 28.20 -4.43
C ASN A 145 -12.33 28.78 -3.06
N PRO A 146 -12.72 30.03 -2.72
CA PRO A 146 -12.28 30.74 -1.51
C PRO A 146 -12.75 30.14 -0.16
N GLY A 147 -13.32 28.93 -0.17
CA GLY A 147 -13.72 28.18 1.02
C GLY A 147 -12.81 27.01 1.38
N SER A 148 -11.72 26.77 0.65
CA SER A 148 -10.87 25.59 0.85
C SER A 148 -9.39 25.93 0.63
N ALA A 149 -8.70 26.21 1.73
CA ALA A 149 -7.28 26.56 1.85
C ALA A 149 -6.91 27.97 1.35
N GLY A 150 -6.36 28.79 2.25
CA GLY A 150 -5.71 30.07 1.92
C GLY A 150 -4.46 29.85 1.06
N PRO A 151 -3.72 30.93 0.72
CA PRO A 151 -2.49 30.83 -0.06
C PRO A 151 -1.62 29.73 0.54
N ALA A 152 -1.29 28.71 -0.25
CA ALA A 152 -0.65 27.52 0.26
C ALA A 152 0.71 27.91 0.89
N ASP A 153 0.80 27.86 2.22
CA ASP A 153 1.97 28.31 2.98
C ASP A 153 3.26 27.70 2.42
N ASN A 154 4.36 28.46 2.45
CA ASN A 154 5.68 28.01 2.03
C ASN A 154 6.16 26.91 3.00
N PRO A 155 6.26 25.63 2.60
CA PRO A 155 6.58 24.56 3.53
C PRO A 155 8.04 24.64 4.02
N CYS A 156 8.91 25.40 3.34
CA CYS A 156 10.27 25.65 3.83
C CYS A 156 10.32 26.69 4.97
N GLU A 157 9.19 27.32 5.31
CA GLU A 157 9.03 28.21 6.45
C GLU A 157 8.10 27.55 7.46
N PRO A 158 8.63 26.74 8.40
CA PRO A 158 7.79 25.97 9.30
C PRO A 158 6.96 26.88 10.19
N ALA A 159 5.68 26.55 10.33
CA ALA A 159 4.83 27.17 11.32
C ALA A 159 5.33 26.85 12.74
N GLN A 160 5.02 27.70 13.71
CA GLN A 160 5.48 27.54 15.08
C GLN A 160 5.09 26.16 15.65
N GLY A 161 6.09 25.39 16.09
CA GLY A 161 5.90 24.06 16.67
C GLY A 161 5.91 22.90 15.67
N GLN A 162 6.12 23.15 14.37
CA GLN A 162 6.38 22.09 13.39
C GLN A 162 7.88 21.82 13.26
N PRO A 163 8.29 20.56 13.00
CA PRO A 163 9.70 20.25 12.76
C PRO A 163 10.16 20.86 11.43
N ASP A 164 11.44 21.23 11.38
CA ASP A 164 12.06 21.70 10.15
C ASP A 164 12.09 20.56 9.11
N LEU A 165 11.69 20.89 7.88
CA LEU A 165 11.81 19.97 6.75
C LEU A 165 13.28 19.91 6.30
N ALA A 166 13.78 18.71 6.05
CA ALA A 166 15.15 18.53 5.59
C ALA A 166 15.27 18.88 4.10
N ASP A 167 16.39 19.47 3.71
CA ASP A 167 16.72 19.76 2.31
C ASP A 167 15.58 20.48 1.56
N CYS A 168 14.89 21.41 2.22
CA CYS A 168 13.76 22.13 1.63
C CYS A 168 14.28 23.20 0.67
N VAL A 169 13.82 23.17 -0.58
CA VAL A 169 14.26 24.07 -1.64
C VAL A 169 13.06 24.64 -2.37
N ASN A 170 13.03 25.97 -2.49
CA ASN A 170 12.10 26.70 -3.35
C ASN A 170 12.80 27.10 -4.66
N GLU A 171 12.16 26.80 -5.77
CA GLU A 171 12.57 27.16 -7.12
C GLU A 171 11.47 28.00 -7.78
N GLN A 172 11.81 29.24 -8.14
CA GLN A 172 10.93 30.09 -8.94
C GLN A 172 10.94 29.64 -10.39
N LEU A 173 9.76 29.35 -10.92
CA LEU A 173 9.55 28.93 -12.30
C LEU A 173 8.89 30.06 -13.12
N PRO A 174 9.01 30.02 -14.46
CA PRO A 174 8.29 30.95 -15.31
C PRO A 174 6.77 30.91 -15.09
N GLY A 175 6.13 32.08 -15.21
CA GLY A 175 4.68 32.25 -15.03
C GLY A 175 4.23 32.25 -13.58
N GLY A 176 5.04 32.81 -12.67
CA GLY A 176 4.69 32.96 -11.25
C GLY A 176 4.62 31.65 -10.45
N ARG A 177 4.95 30.52 -11.07
CA ARG A 177 4.91 29.20 -10.43
C ARG A 177 6.06 29.02 -9.46
N VAL A 178 5.81 28.29 -8.38
CA VAL A 178 6.83 27.95 -7.38
C VAL A 178 6.89 26.44 -7.22
N LEU A 179 8.05 25.84 -7.48
CA LEU A 179 8.33 24.45 -7.18
C LEU A 179 9.05 24.36 -5.83
N THR A 180 8.47 23.64 -4.89
CA THR A 180 9.08 23.35 -3.60
C THR A 180 9.35 21.85 -3.48
N THR A 181 10.55 21.47 -3.04
CA THR A 181 10.90 20.06 -2.79
C THR A 181 11.59 19.90 -1.44
N TRP A 182 11.29 18.84 -0.71
CA TRP A 182 11.86 18.58 0.61
C TRP A 182 11.91 17.09 0.93
N SER A 183 12.70 16.75 1.93
CA SER A 183 12.77 15.41 2.49
C SER A 183 12.13 15.41 3.88
N ASP A 184 11.29 14.40 4.13
CA ASP A 184 10.62 14.20 5.40
C ASP A 184 11.06 12.84 5.99
N PRO A 185 11.67 12.79 7.19
CA PRO A 185 12.03 11.53 7.82
C PRO A 185 10.81 10.70 8.24
N MET A 186 9.62 11.30 8.32
CA MET A 186 8.35 10.71 8.75
C MET A 186 8.38 10.13 10.17
N ASP A 187 9.27 10.63 11.04
CA ASP A 187 9.41 10.21 12.44
C ASP A 187 8.43 10.96 13.36
N TYR A 188 7.14 10.78 13.10
CA TYR A 188 6.06 11.45 13.82
C TYR A 188 5.44 10.61 14.94
N GLY A 189 5.98 9.41 15.21
CA GLY A 189 5.49 8.52 16.28
C GLY A 189 4.06 7.98 16.07
N VAL A 190 3.50 8.09 14.86
CA VAL A 190 2.15 7.64 14.51
C VAL A 190 2.16 6.28 13.81
N THR A 191 1.03 5.57 13.83
CA THR A 191 0.83 4.31 13.12
C THR A 191 -0.02 4.54 11.85
N PRO A 192 0.37 4.00 10.68
CA PRO A 192 1.57 3.20 10.46
C PRO A 192 2.85 4.05 10.53
N GLN A 193 3.97 3.38 10.81
CA GLN A 193 5.28 4.03 10.76
C GLN A 193 5.70 4.17 9.31
N TRP A 194 5.53 5.36 8.74
CA TRP A 194 6.00 5.68 7.41
C TRP A 194 7.53 5.69 7.36
N GLY A 195 8.07 5.21 6.26
CA GLY A 195 9.48 5.42 5.95
C GLY A 195 9.71 6.84 5.43
N LYS A 196 10.98 7.16 5.13
CA LYS A 196 11.37 8.45 4.59
C LYS A 196 10.59 8.79 3.32
N GLU A 197 10.29 10.08 3.18
CA GLU A 197 9.62 10.65 2.02
C GLU A 197 10.47 11.72 1.35
N LEU A 198 10.36 11.78 0.04
CA LEU A 198 10.74 12.92 -0.77
C LEU A 198 9.44 13.51 -1.31
N THR A 199 9.17 14.76 -0.96
CA THR A 199 7.93 15.42 -1.36
C THR A 199 8.24 16.61 -2.26
N GLY A 200 7.35 16.89 -3.20
CA GLY A 200 7.39 18.12 -3.95
C GLY A 200 6.00 18.66 -4.28
N ARG A 201 5.96 19.97 -4.45
CA ARG A 201 4.74 20.74 -4.69
C ARG A 201 5.02 21.80 -5.75
N VAL A 202 4.11 21.98 -6.69
CA VAL A 202 4.09 23.15 -7.57
C VAL A 202 2.86 23.98 -7.22
N THR A 203 3.07 25.22 -6.82
CA THR A 203 2.01 26.22 -6.67
C THR A 203 1.93 27.04 -7.94
N PHE A 204 0.72 27.16 -8.48
CA PHE A 204 0.41 27.91 -9.70
C PHE A 204 -0.11 29.31 -9.36
N GLU A 205 0.01 30.24 -10.31
CA GLU A 205 -0.41 31.64 -10.13
C GLU A 205 -1.93 31.77 -9.90
N ASP A 206 -2.71 30.84 -10.48
CA ASP A 206 -4.16 30.75 -10.26
C ASP A 206 -4.54 30.10 -8.92
N GLY A 207 -3.57 29.80 -8.06
CA GLY A 207 -3.76 29.14 -6.78
C GLY A 207 -3.77 27.61 -6.87
N GLY A 208 -3.78 27.03 -8.08
CA GLY A 208 -3.68 25.58 -8.23
C GLY A 208 -2.46 25.01 -7.49
N VAL A 209 -2.57 23.79 -6.99
CA VAL A 209 -1.48 23.08 -6.32
C VAL A 209 -1.38 21.67 -6.86
N LEU A 210 -0.25 21.34 -7.49
CA LEU A 210 0.13 19.96 -7.78
C LEU A 210 1.06 19.47 -6.67
N SER A 211 0.81 18.29 -6.13
CA SER A 211 1.67 17.66 -5.12
C SER A 211 2.00 16.22 -5.48
N VAL A 212 3.22 15.82 -5.16
CA VAL A 212 3.69 14.44 -5.25
C VAL A 212 4.41 14.09 -3.95
N ARG A 213 3.94 13.06 -3.25
CA ARG A 213 4.65 12.43 -2.13
C ARG A 213 5.25 11.12 -2.62
N ASP A 214 6.56 10.99 -2.48
CA ASP A 214 7.32 9.81 -2.87
C ASP A 214 7.90 9.12 -1.62
N SER A 215 7.32 7.98 -1.26
CA SER A 215 7.56 7.30 0.01
C SER A 215 8.31 5.99 -0.16
N THR A 216 9.23 5.72 0.76
CA THR A 216 9.89 4.40 0.89
C THR A 216 8.96 3.29 1.36
N GLY A 217 7.70 3.60 1.68
CA GLY A 217 6.71 2.64 2.19
C GLY A 217 6.30 2.94 3.62
N PHE A 218 5.65 1.98 4.27
CA PHE A 218 5.40 2.03 5.70
C PHE A 218 5.57 0.64 6.34
N LYS A 219 5.79 0.62 7.66
CA LYS A 219 5.77 -0.60 8.47
C LYS A 219 4.41 -0.75 9.16
N GLY A 220 3.89 -1.96 9.13
CA GLY A 220 2.64 -2.33 9.79
C GLY A 220 2.13 -3.68 9.32
N GLU A 221 1.12 -4.22 10.00
CA GLU A 221 0.53 -5.54 9.69
C GLU A 221 0.02 -5.66 8.25
N ARG A 222 -0.37 -4.55 7.64
CA ARG A 222 -0.90 -4.49 6.27
C ARG A 222 0.11 -3.96 5.25
N ALA A 223 1.38 -3.80 5.63
CA ALA A 223 2.41 -3.41 4.68
C ALA A 223 2.51 -4.43 3.53
N GLN A 224 2.64 -3.95 2.30
CA GLN A 224 2.67 -4.81 1.11
C GLN A 224 4.06 -5.41 0.82
N GLY A 225 5.04 -5.15 1.69
CA GLY A 225 6.41 -5.63 1.63
C GLY A 225 7.35 -4.80 2.51
N PRO A 226 8.65 -5.10 2.51
CA PRO A 226 9.68 -4.29 3.16
C PRO A 226 9.73 -2.86 2.59
N LEU A 227 10.21 -1.91 3.40
CA LEU A 227 10.51 -0.56 2.92
C LEU A 227 11.59 -0.59 1.83
N MET A 228 11.48 0.30 0.85
CA MET A 228 12.58 0.61 -0.04
C MET A 228 13.72 1.30 0.71
N LYS A 229 14.96 1.12 0.24
CA LYS A 229 16.14 1.78 0.85
C LYS A 229 16.14 3.29 0.63
N THR A 230 15.62 3.72 -0.52
CA THR A 230 15.47 5.11 -0.93
C THR A 230 14.08 5.30 -1.54
N PRO A 231 13.52 6.52 -1.54
CA PRO A 231 12.29 6.79 -2.27
C PRO A 231 12.38 6.32 -3.74
N PRO A 232 11.26 5.87 -4.33
CA PRO A 232 11.19 5.47 -5.74
C PRO A 232 11.84 6.43 -6.74
N LEU A 233 11.75 7.73 -6.50
CA LEU A 233 12.29 8.79 -7.36
C LEU A 233 13.49 9.47 -6.70
N THR A 234 14.46 9.85 -7.53
CA THR A 234 15.46 10.84 -7.15
C THR A 234 14.84 12.24 -7.13
N ARG A 235 15.49 13.19 -6.46
CA ARG A 235 15.04 14.61 -6.46
C ARG A 235 14.93 15.19 -7.87
N ALA A 236 15.85 14.82 -8.76
CA ALA A 236 15.80 15.26 -10.16
C ALA A 236 14.59 14.66 -10.89
N GLN A 237 14.33 13.37 -10.71
CA GLN A 237 13.18 12.69 -11.34
C GLN A 237 11.84 13.19 -10.78
N LEU A 238 11.77 13.48 -9.48
CA LEU A 238 10.59 14.09 -8.87
C LEU A 238 10.31 15.49 -9.44
N ARG A 239 11.36 16.31 -9.60
CA ARG A 239 11.24 17.60 -10.27
C ARG A 239 10.73 17.46 -11.70
N GLU A 240 11.30 16.54 -12.48
CA GLU A 240 10.85 16.29 -13.85
C GLU A 240 9.37 15.88 -13.90
N LEU A 241 8.95 14.98 -13.01
CA LEU A 241 7.55 14.57 -12.89
C LEU A 241 6.62 15.75 -12.55
N LEU A 242 6.99 16.59 -11.59
CA LEU A 242 6.20 17.76 -11.16
C LEU A 242 6.08 18.84 -12.26
N LEU A 243 7.00 18.84 -13.22
CA LEU A 243 6.98 19.75 -14.36
C LEU A 243 6.27 19.14 -15.58
N SER A 244 5.84 17.88 -15.50
CA SER A 244 5.20 17.17 -16.62
C SER A 244 3.77 17.67 -16.85
N PRO A 245 3.42 18.11 -18.07
CA PRO A 245 2.05 18.55 -18.37
C PRO A 245 1.00 17.44 -18.25
N GLU A 246 1.40 16.17 -18.30
CA GLU A 246 0.54 15.00 -18.18
C GLU A 246 -0.13 14.88 -16.80
N LEU A 247 0.40 15.56 -15.78
CA LEU A 247 -0.16 15.57 -14.43
C LEU A 247 -1.25 16.64 -14.27
N LEU A 248 -1.37 17.57 -15.22
CA LEU A 248 -2.28 18.71 -15.09
C LEU A 248 -3.63 18.45 -15.77
N PRO A 249 -4.73 18.95 -15.19
CA PRO A 249 -6.02 18.94 -15.86
C PRO A 249 -5.94 19.72 -17.19
N LYS A 250 -6.68 19.24 -18.19
CA LYS A 250 -6.83 19.98 -19.44
C LYS A 250 -7.81 21.12 -19.22
N LYS A 251 -7.34 22.36 -19.42
CA LYS A 251 -8.20 23.55 -19.51
C LYS A 251 -8.93 23.61 -20.85
#